data_AF-A0A7C1V4A2-F1
#
_entry.id   AF-A0A7C1V4A2-F1
#
_cell.length_a   1.000
_cell.length_b   1.000
_cell.length_c   1.000
_cell.angle_alpha   90.00
_cell.angle_beta   90.00
_cell.angle_gamma   90.00
#
_symmetry.space_group_name_H-M   'P 1'
#
loop_
_entity.id
_entity.type
_entity.pdbx_description
1 polymer ?
#
loop_
_entity_poly.entity_id
_entity_poly.type
_entity_poly.pdbx_seq_one_letter_code
_entity_poly.pdbx_strand_id
1 'polypeptide(L)' 'MSQNPRRLYRLIAITIPLGLIINELVSNSFKYAFAGRKTGTITVDLKKANGSYTLVVGDGTSFIIEFEEPR' A
#
# COMPACT_ATOMS: atom_id res chain seq x y z
N MET A 1 -27.64 15.36 8.55
CA MET A 1 -26.52 14.51 8.08
C MET A 1 -25.30 14.83 8.93
N SER A 2 -24.98 14.01 9.93
CA SER A 2 -23.79 14.19 10.78
C SER A 2 -22.68 13.30 10.23
N GLN A 3 -21.63 13.89 9.66
CA GLN A 3 -20.43 13.14 9.31
C GLN A 3 -19.79 12.63 10.61
N ASN A 4 -19.60 11.31 10.73
CA ASN A 4 -19.03 10.72 11.94
C ASN A 4 -17.50 10.89 11.94
N PRO A 5 -16.93 11.77 12.79
CA PRO A 5 -15.50 12.06 12.79
C PRO A 5 -14.63 10.82 13.08
N ARG A 6 -15.18 9.80 13.75
CA ARG A 6 -14.46 8.53 14.01
C ARG A 6 -14.12 7.77 12.73
N ARG A 7 -14.89 7.94 11.64
CA ARG A 7 -14.52 7.34 10.33
C ARG A 7 -13.29 8.01 9.74
N LEU A 8 -13.21 9.34 9.83
CA LEU A 8 -12.08 10.11 9.29
C LEU A 8 -10.77 9.77 10.02
N TYR A 9 -10.80 9.76 11.37
CA TYR A 9 -9.61 9.40 12.16
C TYR A 9 -9.11 7.98 11.84
N ARG A 10 -10.02 7.01 11.65
CA ARG A 10 -9.64 5.64 11.26
C ARG A 10 -9.06 5.54 9.86
N LEU A 11 -9.64 6.25 8.90
CA LEU A 11 -9.09 6.32 7.55
C LEU A 11 -7.66 6.86 7.59
N ILE A 12 -7.43 7.95 8.33
CA ILE A 12 -6.10 8.55 8.49
C ILE A 12 -5.12 7.58 9.16
N ALA A 13 -5.54 6.90 10.23
CA ALA A 13 -4.70 5.97 10.97
C ALA A 13 -4.15 4.80 10.13
N ILE A 14 -4.85 4.42 9.05
CA ILE A 14 -4.41 3.36 8.14
C ILE A 14 -3.75 3.91 6.88
N THR A 15 -4.27 4.99 6.30
CA THR A 15 -3.72 5.53 5.05
C THR A 15 -2.32 6.11 5.22
N ILE A 16 -2.00 6.70 6.39
CA ILE A 16 -0.64 7.22 6.65
C ILE A 16 0.42 6.10 6.62
N PRO A 17 0.34 5.05 7.45
CA PRO A 17 1.34 3.99 7.43
C PRO A 17 1.39 3.25 6.09
N LEU A 18 0.24 3.03 5.43
CA LEU A 18 0.23 2.44 4.08
C LEU A 18 0.98 3.30 3.07
N GLY A 19 0.78 4.62 3.08
CA GLY A 19 1.50 5.55 2.21
C GLY A 19 3.02 5.52 2.45
N LEU A 20 3.44 5.42 3.71
CA LEU A 20 4.86 5.27 4.06
C LEU A 20 5.44 3.95 3.55
N ILE A 21 4.73 2.84 3.72
CA ILE A 21 5.18 1.53 3.23
C ILE A 21 5.33 1.54 1.71
N ILE A 22 4.31 2.06 0.98
CA ILE A 22 4.38 2.18 -0.47
C ILE A 22 5.57 3.07 -0.88
N ASN A 23 5.79 4.19 -0.20
CA ASN A 23 6.91 5.09 -0.50
C ASN A 23 8.27 4.41 -0.35
N GLU A 24 8.47 3.64 0.73
CA GLU A 24 9.71 2.91 0.95
C GLU A 24 9.91 1.80 -0.08
N LEU A 25 8.86 1.05 -0.42
CA LEU A 25 8.94 0.00 -1.44
C LEU A 25 9.27 0.60 -2.81
N VAL A 26 8.59 1.67 -3.22
CA VAL A 26 8.87 2.38 -4.48
C VAL A 26 10.30 2.92 -4.49
N SER A 27 10.73 3.56 -3.41
CA SER A 27 12.10 4.10 -3.29
C SER A 27 13.15 3.00 -3.39
N ASN A 28 12.90 1.84 -2.79
CA ASN A 28 13.79 0.69 -2.86
C ASN A 28 13.81 0.07 -4.26
N SER A 29 12.66 0.01 -4.96
CA SER A 29 12.62 -0.44 -6.35
C SER A 29 13.46 0.46 -7.25
N PHE A 30 13.39 1.78 -7.09
CA PHE A 30 14.25 2.71 -7.83
C PHE A 30 15.74 2.56 -7.52
N LYS A 31 16.11 2.45 -6.24
CA LYS A 31 17.51 2.36 -5.81
C LYS A 31 18.17 1.04 -6.18
N TYR A 32 17.42 -0.06 -6.07
CA TYR A 32 17.98 -1.41 -6.12
C TYR A 32 17.41 -2.23 -7.28
N ALA A 33 16.08 -2.41 -7.35
CA ALA A 33 15.47 -3.30 -8.35
C ALA A 33 15.65 -2.81 -9.81
N PHE A 34 15.64 -1.49 -10.01
CA PHE A 34 15.76 -0.85 -11.31
C PHE A 34 17.13 -0.23 -11.58
N ALA A 35 18.12 -0.44 -10.70
CA ALA A 35 19.47 0.08 -10.90
C ALA A 35 20.05 -0.37 -12.25
N GLY A 36 20.50 0.58 -13.07
CA GLY A 36 21.05 0.32 -14.40
C GLY A 36 20.02 -0.04 -15.48
N ARG A 37 18.72 -0.09 -15.15
CA ARG A 37 17.64 -0.32 -16.13
C ARG A 37 17.17 1.00 -16.72
N LYS A 38 16.82 1.01 -18.01
CA LYS A 38 16.21 2.19 -18.68
C LYS A 38 14.74 2.36 -18.31
N THR A 39 14.06 1.26 -17.99
CA THR A 39 12.64 1.22 -17.65
C THR A 39 12.40 0.20 -16.53
N GLY A 40 11.33 0.42 -15.77
CA GLY A 40 10.82 -0.47 -14.75
C GLY A 40 9.31 -0.29 -14.64
N THR A 41 8.62 -1.24 -14.03
CA THR A 41 7.17 -1.15 -13.81
C THR A 41 6.90 -1.46 -12.35
N ILE A 42 6.17 -0.56 -11.69
CA ILE A 42 5.66 -0.80 -10.35
C ILE A 42 4.17 -1.07 -10.46
N THR A 43 3.71 -2.17 -9.86
CA THR A 43 2.30 -2.53 -9.74
C THR A 43 1.86 -2.33 -8.31
N VAL A 44 0.69 -1.71 -8.10
CA VAL A 44 0.07 -1.56 -6.79
C VAL A 44 -1.37 -2.01 -6.90
N ASP A 45 -1.69 -3.10 -6.22
CA ASP A 45 -3.02 -3.71 -6.22
C ASP A 45 -3.55 -3.81 -4.80
N LEU A 46 -4.76 -3.31 -4.57
CA LEU A 46 -5.47 -3.46 -3.30
C LEU A 46 -6.73 -4.29 -3.52
N LYS A 47 -6.83 -5.42 -2.81
CA LYS A 47 -7.99 -6.32 -2.84
C LYS A 47 -8.66 -6.34 -1.47
N LYS A 48 -9.98 -6.44 -1.47
CA LYS A 48 -10.78 -6.65 -0.26
C LYS A 48 -11.49 -8.00 -0.37
N ALA A 49 -11.32 -8.87 0.62
CA ALA A 49 -12.01 -10.15 0.69
C ALA A 49 -12.22 -10.56 2.16
N ASN A 50 -13.36 -11.16 2.49
CA ASN A 50 -13.62 -11.76 3.82
C ASN A 50 -13.31 -10.85 5.04
N GLY A 51 -13.51 -9.54 4.93
CA GLY A 51 -13.23 -8.58 6.02
C GLY A 51 -11.75 -8.23 6.20
N SER A 52 -10.88 -8.64 5.27
CA SER A 52 -9.49 -8.22 5.19
C SER A 52 -9.20 -7.49 3.88
N TYR A 53 -8.08 -6.78 3.90
CA TYR A 53 -7.48 -6.13 2.75
C TYR A 53 -6.12 -6.77 2.48
N THR A 54 -5.81 -6.97 1.20
CA THR A 54 -4.51 -7.42 0.72
C THR A 54 -3.97 -6.34 -0.21
N LEU A 55 -2.89 -5.69 0.21
CA LEU A 55 -2.11 -4.79 -0.62
C LEU A 55 -0.93 -5.56 -1.22
N VAL A 56 -0.82 -5.57 -2.53
CA VAL A 56 0.29 -6.14 -3.27
C VAL A 56 1.04 -5.01 -3.96
N VAL A 57 2.33 -4.89 -3.68
CA VAL A 57 3.24 -3.96 -4.37
C VAL A 57 4.29 -4.80 -5.08
N GLY A 58 4.53 -4.55 -6.37
CA GLY A 58 5.50 -5.33 -7.12
C GLY A 58 6.34 -4.52 -8.10
N ASP A 59 7.56 -4.98 -8.31
CA ASP A 59 8.58 -4.38 -9.18
C ASP A 59 9.26 -5.43 -10.11
N GLY A 60 8.61 -6.59 -10.24
CA GLY A 60 9.18 -7.83 -10.78
C GLY A 60 9.18 -8.93 -9.71
N THR A 61 9.24 -8.55 -8.44
CA THR A 61 8.89 -9.37 -7.26
C THR A 61 7.69 -8.78 -6.54
N SER A 62 7.00 -9.54 -5.69
CA SER A 62 5.79 -9.07 -5.00
C SER A 62 5.95 -9.02 -3.49
N PHE A 63 5.61 -7.88 -2.91
CA PHE A 63 5.42 -7.66 -1.47
C PHE A 63 3.93 -7.70 -1.15
N ILE A 64 3.53 -8.55 -0.22
CA ILE A 64 2.13 -8.77 0.16
C ILE A 64 1.94 -8.29 1.60
N ILE A 65 0.96 -7.41 1.81
CA ILE A 65 0.59 -6.89 3.12
C ILE A 65 -0.89 -7.19 3.31
N GLU A 66 -1.19 -8.03 4.29
CA GLU A 66 -2.57 -8.33 4.70
C GLU A 66 -2.90 -7.57 5.98
N PHE A 67 -4.08 -6.96 6.02
CA PHE A 67 -4.57 -6.26 7.19
C PHE A 67 -6.09 -6.37 7.32
N GLU A 68 -6.60 -6.40 8.55
CA GLU A 68 -8.05 -6.44 8.79
C GLU A 68 -8.72 -5.13 8.44
N GLU A 69 -10.01 -5.20 8.10
CA GLU A 69 -10.83 -4.01 8.01
C GLU A 69 -10.86 -3.29 9.37
N PRO A 70 -10.53 -2.00 9.42
CA PRO A 70 -10.63 -1.21 10.64
C PRO A 70 -12.04 -1.26 11.21
N ARG A 71 -12.20 -1.86 12.39
CA ARG A 71 -13.47 -1.89 13.13
C ARG A 71 -13.82 -0.54 13.76
#